data_AF-A0A3R8CNS8-F1
#
_entry.id   AF-A0A3R8CNS8-F1
#
_cell.length_a   1.000
_cell.length_b   1.000
_cell.length_c   1.000
_cell.angle_alpha   90.00
_cell.angle_beta   90.00
_cell.angle_gamma   90.00
#
_symmetry.space_group_name_H-M   'P 1'
#
loop_
_entity.id
_entity.type
_entity.pdbx_description
1 polymer ?
#
loop_
_entity_poly.entity_id
_entity_poly.type
_entity_poly.pdbx_seq_one_letter_code
_entity_poly.pdbx_strand_id
1 'polypeptide(L)'
;MLRSRDFEFDEPKLKEAYNLLLRVAGVFDAVLSWLGTASTTSTELSEDSLAQWRAEQTRAGNSDIQSLQRVKDFESGVVSKALNVVALAQAQELVLLRGVTKDVVDWVLMGKLAMDISRRYAGTAHCPRESQAFVLPMGMAEWVKNDGPGCAQAVAQFKSAKEQLANLQNKEVERSKTIIDRDLEIATARNQAVYLEMVC
;
A
#
# COMPACT_ATOMS: atom_id res chain seq x y z
N MET A 1 1.41 -2.83 26.76
CA MET A 1 1.89 -2.45 25.41
C MET A 1 2.91 -3.48 24.97
N LEU A 2 2.68 -4.09 23.80
CA LEU A 2 3.46 -5.16 23.21
C LEU A 2 4.90 -4.68 22.94
N ARG A 3 5.81 -4.98 23.88
CA ARG A 3 7.20 -4.46 23.94
C ARG A 3 8.23 -5.35 23.25
N SER A 4 7.84 -6.45 22.60
CA SER A 4 8.79 -7.26 21.82
C SER A 4 9.05 -6.60 20.46
N ARG A 5 9.92 -5.59 20.47
CA ARG A 5 10.56 -5.04 19.25
C ARG A 5 11.59 -6.04 18.74
N ASP A 6 11.12 -7.14 18.15
CA ASP A 6 12.00 -8.16 17.54
C ASP A 6 12.43 -7.78 16.10
N PHE A 7 12.21 -6.53 15.70
CA PHE A 7 12.50 -6.06 14.33
C PHE A 7 13.11 -4.66 14.38
N GLU A 8 14.44 -4.60 14.25
CA GLU A 8 15.20 -3.38 14.10
C GLU A 8 15.46 -3.19 12.60
N PHE A 9 14.70 -2.30 11.95
CA PHE A 9 14.90 -2.00 10.55
C PHE A 9 15.91 -0.87 10.41
N ASP A 10 16.76 -0.99 9.40
CA ASP A 10 17.75 0.01 9.02
C ASP A 10 17.02 1.22 8.40
N GLU A 11 16.76 2.24 9.22
CA GLU A 11 16.04 3.47 8.83
C GLU A 11 16.63 4.12 7.55
N PRO A 12 17.96 4.23 7.38
CA PRO A 12 18.57 4.61 6.10
C PRO A 12 18.10 3.78 4.90
N LYS A 13 18.11 2.45 5.00
CA LYS A 13 17.65 1.56 3.91
C LYS A 13 16.16 1.68 3.65
N LEU A 14 15.35 1.86 4.68
CA LEU A 14 13.91 2.10 4.51
C LEU A 14 13.65 3.39 3.74
N LYS A 15 14.39 4.46 4.06
CA LYS A 15 14.33 5.73 3.33
C LYS A 15 14.84 5.59 1.89
N GLU A 16 15.89 4.82 1.67
CA GLU A 16 16.40 4.53 0.32
C GLU A 16 15.36 3.78 -0.53
N ALA A 17 14.78 2.70 0.00
CA ALA A 17 13.74 1.93 -0.67
C ALA A 17 12.50 2.79 -0.98
N TYR A 18 12.08 3.64 -0.04
CA TYR A 18 11.01 4.61 -0.27
C TYR A 18 11.30 5.55 -1.44
N ASN A 19 12.50 6.15 -1.46
CA ASN A 19 12.90 7.05 -2.54
C ASN A 19 13.02 6.30 -3.89
N LEU A 20 13.48 5.05 -3.90
CA LEU A 20 13.54 4.22 -5.09
C LEU A 20 12.13 3.99 -5.65
N LEU A 21 11.16 3.61 -4.81
CA LEU A 21 9.77 3.38 -5.22
C LEU A 21 9.11 4.66 -5.77
N LEU A 22 9.37 5.82 -5.16
CA LEU A 22 8.91 7.10 -5.70
C LEU A 22 9.52 7.42 -7.07
N ARG A 23 10.81 7.14 -7.27
CA ARG A 23 11.45 7.30 -8.59
C ARG A 23 10.83 6.37 -9.62
N VAL A 24 10.58 5.11 -9.26
CA VAL A 24 9.93 4.12 -10.13
C VAL A 24 8.53 4.58 -10.52
N ALA A 25 7.72 5.07 -9.57
CA ALA A 25 6.41 5.64 -9.85
C ALA A 25 6.51 6.79 -10.86
N GLY A 26 7.45 7.73 -10.65
CA GLY A 26 7.68 8.86 -11.55
C GLY A 26 8.15 8.45 -12.95
N VAL A 27 8.95 7.39 -13.08
CA VAL A 27 9.33 6.82 -14.39
C VAL A 27 8.09 6.31 -15.13
N PHE A 28 7.21 5.56 -14.45
CA PHE A 28 5.99 5.07 -15.09
C PHE A 28 5.00 6.20 -15.42
N ASP A 29 4.92 7.25 -14.60
CA ASP A 29 4.13 8.44 -14.94
C ASP A 29 4.68 9.15 -16.18
N ALA A 30 6.00 9.27 -16.31
CA ALA A 30 6.62 9.83 -17.51
C ALA A 30 6.33 8.98 -18.76
N VAL A 31 6.36 7.65 -18.63
CA VAL A 31 6.00 6.72 -19.72
C VAL A 31 4.52 6.86 -20.10
N LEU A 32 3.61 6.95 -19.12
CA LEU A 32 2.18 7.15 -19.36
C LEU A 32 1.90 8.49 -20.03
N SER A 33 2.59 9.54 -19.62
CA SER A 33 2.53 10.88 -20.23
C SER A 33 3.00 10.83 -21.68
N TRP A 34 4.14 10.16 -21.94
CA TRP A 34 4.64 9.94 -23.29
C TRP A 34 3.67 9.15 -24.18
N LEU A 35 2.99 8.15 -23.62
CA LEU A 35 1.95 7.37 -24.32
C LEU A 35 0.64 8.16 -24.54
N GLY A 36 0.50 9.37 -23.98
CA GLY A 36 -0.74 10.15 -24.03
C GLY A 36 -1.88 9.55 -23.19
N THR A 37 -1.55 8.70 -22.22
CA THR A 37 -2.52 7.98 -21.37
C THR A 37 -2.58 8.51 -19.94
N ALA A 38 -1.74 9.50 -19.59
CA ALA A 38 -1.76 10.13 -18.27
C ALA A 38 -3.03 10.97 -18.05
N SER A 39 -3.62 10.84 -16.86
CA SER A 39 -4.65 11.76 -16.37
C SER A 39 -3.98 13.05 -15.93
N THR A 40 -3.90 14.02 -16.85
CA THR A 40 -3.61 15.45 -16.67
C THR A 40 -3.08 15.88 -15.30
N THR A 41 -1.76 16.00 -15.21
CA THR A 41 -1.06 17.12 -14.57
C THR A 41 0.39 17.03 -15.06
N SER A 42 0.64 17.55 -16.25
CA SER A 42 1.99 17.63 -16.80
C SER A 42 2.26 19.06 -17.18
N THR A 43 3.31 19.61 -16.58
CA THR A 43 4.08 20.74 -17.09
C THR A 43 4.24 20.53 -18.60
N GLU A 44 3.68 21.44 -19.38
CA GLU A 44 3.59 21.33 -20.83
C GLU A 44 5.00 21.26 -21.43
N LEU A 45 5.44 20.05 -21.78
CA LEU A 45 6.42 19.92 -22.86
C LEU A 45 5.64 20.22 -24.15
N SER A 46 6.03 21.29 -24.84
CA SER A 46 5.30 21.77 -26.00
C SER A 46 5.13 20.65 -27.03
N GLU A 47 3.98 20.62 -27.67
CA GLU A 47 3.64 19.66 -28.72
C GLU A 47 4.71 19.64 -29.84
N ASP A 48 5.33 20.80 -30.08
CA ASP A 48 6.47 21.00 -30.97
C ASP A 48 7.72 20.24 -30.54
N SER A 49 8.02 20.20 -29.23
CA SER A 49 9.17 19.46 -28.67
C SER A 49 8.98 17.95 -28.85
N LEU A 50 7.75 17.48 -28.68
CA LEU A 50 7.36 16.08 -28.92
C LEU A 50 7.41 15.72 -30.41
N ALA A 51 6.97 16.62 -31.29
CA ALA A 51 7.03 16.44 -32.73
C ALA A 51 8.48 16.39 -33.25
N GLN A 52 9.34 17.29 -32.77
CA GLN A 52 10.78 17.28 -33.08
C GLN A 52 11.45 15.99 -32.63
N TRP A 53 11.17 15.53 -31.41
CA TRP A 53 11.75 14.29 -30.89
C TRP A 53 11.29 13.06 -31.69
N ARG A 54 9.99 12.97 -32.05
CA ARG A 54 9.48 11.89 -32.91
C ARG A 54 10.15 11.89 -34.28
N ALA A 55 10.37 13.07 -34.87
CA ALA A 55 11.10 13.21 -36.13
C ALA A 55 12.57 12.80 -35.99
N GLU A 56 13.21 13.08 -34.85
CA GLU A 56 14.58 12.68 -34.53
C GLU A 56 14.72 11.17 -34.36
N GLN A 57 13.77 10.51 -33.70
CA GLN A 57 13.71 9.04 -33.60
C GLN A 57 13.49 8.37 -34.96
N THR A 58 12.69 9.01 -35.82
CA THR A 58 12.43 8.50 -37.18
C THR A 58 13.66 8.68 -38.08
N ARG A 59 14.45 9.74 -37.87
CA ARG A 59 15.68 10.05 -38.61
C ARG A 59 16.89 9.24 -38.11
N ALA A 60 16.94 8.90 -36.83
CA ALA A 60 17.99 8.09 -36.21
C ALA A 60 17.80 6.58 -36.50
N GLY A 61 17.33 6.23 -37.71
CA GLY A 61 16.95 4.89 -38.14
C GLY A 61 18.00 3.83 -37.84
N ASN A 62 17.93 3.28 -36.64
CA ASN A 62 18.66 2.11 -36.23
C ASN A 62 17.68 0.94 -36.38
N SER A 63 17.96 0.02 -37.32
CA SER A 63 17.09 -1.13 -37.62
C SER A 63 16.78 -1.99 -36.39
N ASP A 64 17.66 -1.94 -35.39
CA ASP A 64 17.50 -2.62 -34.10
C ASP A 64 16.42 -1.98 -33.22
N ILE A 65 16.13 -0.69 -33.37
CA ILE A 65 15.05 0.00 -32.62
C ILE A 65 13.69 -0.21 -33.30
N GLN A 66 13.67 -0.35 -34.63
CA GLN A 66 12.45 -0.66 -35.39
C GLN A 66 12.01 -2.12 -35.21
N SER A 67 12.96 -3.03 -34.91
CA SER A 67 12.69 -4.44 -34.61
C SER A 67 12.34 -4.70 -33.14
N LEU A 68 12.57 -3.72 -32.24
CA LEU A 68 11.92 -3.68 -30.95
C LEU A 68 10.42 -3.43 -31.20
N GLN A 69 9.68 -4.53 -31.45
CA GLN A 69 8.24 -4.52 -31.20
C GLN A 69 8.07 -3.88 -29.83
N ARG A 70 7.33 -2.77 -29.76
CA ARG A 70 6.98 -2.17 -28.47
C ARG A 70 6.46 -3.34 -27.63
N VAL A 71 7.08 -3.57 -26.48
CA VAL A 71 6.71 -4.69 -25.63
C VAL A 71 5.20 -4.60 -25.46
N LYS A 72 4.44 -5.58 -25.96
CA LYS A 72 2.97 -5.51 -26.09
C LYS A 72 2.30 -5.07 -24.79
N ASP A 73 2.91 -5.44 -23.67
CA ASP A 73 2.50 -5.10 -22.31
C ASP A 73 2.47 -3.57 -22.04
N PHE A 74 3.35 -2.80 -22.69
CA PHE A 74 3.48 -1.35 -22.52
C PHE A 74 2.73 -0.53 -23.58
N GLU A 75 2.29 -1.14 -24.69
CA GLU A 75 1.67 -0.42 -25.82
C GLU A 75 0.38 0.32 -25.44
N SER A 76 -0.41 -0.26 -24.52
CA SER A 76 -1.67 0.32 -24.05
C SER A 76 -1.50 1.19 -22.80
N GLY A 77 -0.28 1.27 -22.24
CA GLY A 77 -0.03 1.90 -20.93
C GLY A 77 -0.63 1.15 -19.74
N VAL A 78 -1.37 0.06 -19.93
CA VAL A 78 -2.05 -0.69 -18.85
C VAL A 78 -1.05 -1.21 -17.82
N VAL A 79 0.05 -1.82 -18.27
CA VAL A 79 1.09 -2.32 -17.36
C VAL A 79 1.84 -1.18 -16.69
N SER A 80 2.18 -0.11 -17.41
CA SER A 80 2.78 1.09 -16.82
C SER A 80 1.91 1.69 -15.72
N LYS A 81 0.58 1.74 -15.94
CA LYS A 81 -0.39 2.22 -14.95
C LYS A 81 -0.45 1.30 -13.74
N ALA A 82 -0.48 -0.01 -13.94
CA ALA A 82 -0.45 -0.97 -12.84
C ALA A 82 0.84 -0.85 -12.01
N LEU A 83 2.00 -0.75 -12.67
CA LEU A 83 3.30 -0.62 -12.00
C LEU A 83 3.46 0.73 -11.28
N ASN A 84 2.93 1.81 -11.83
CA ASN A 84 2.85 3.10 -11.13
C ASN A 84 2.04 2.98 -9.83
N VAL A 85 0.85 2.38 -9.89
CA VAL A 85 -0.01 2.20 -8.72
C VAL A 85 0.65 1.30 -7.67
N VAL A 86 1.28 0.19 -8.09
CA VAL A 86 2.02 -0.71 -7.18
C VAL A 86 3.19 0.01 -6.53
N ALA A 87 3.99 0.76 -7.28
CA ALA A 87 5.13 1.48 -6.72
C ALA A 87 4.71 2.52 -5.68
N LEU A 88 3.61 3.24 -5.93
CA LEU A 88 3.04 4.19 -4.97
C LEU A 88 2.48 3.47 -3.72
N ALA A 89 1.77 2.37 -3.90
CA ALA A 89 1.22 1.58 -2.78
C ALA A 89 2.33 1.02 -1.89
N GLN A 90 3.38 0.43 -2.49
CA GLN A 90 4.55 -0.06 -1.76
C GLN A 90 5.31 1.07 -1.05
N ALA A 91 5.43 2.26 -1.67
CA ALA A 91 6.04 3.40 -0.99
C ALA A 91 5.25 3.81 0.26
N GLN A 92 3.91 3.77 0.19
CA GLN A 92 3.04 4.02 1.33
C GLN A 92 3.11 2.92 2.40
N GLU A 93 3.28 1.65 2.03
CA GLU A 93 3.53 0.57 3.00
C GLU A 93 4.78 0.81 3.83
N LEU A 94 5.85 1.33 3.23
CA LEU A 94 7.07 1.68 3.99
C LEU A 94 6.81 2.82 4.98
N VAL A 95 5.94 3.77 4.65
CA VAL A 95 5.50 4.83 5.57
C VAL A 95 4.66 4.24 6.70
N LEU A 96 3.77 3.29 6.41
CA LEU A 96 2.99 2.57 7.42
C LEU A 96 3.92 1.80 8.37
N LEU A 97 4.86 1.03 7.82
CA LEU A 97 5.85 0.26 8.57
C LEU A 97 6.68 1.16 9.49
N ARG A 98 7.14 2.31 8.98
CA ARG A 98 7.83 3.32 9.78
C ARG A 98 6.96 3.92 10.87
N GLY A 99 5.67 4.11 10.61
CA GLY A 99 4.74 4.72 11.54
C GLY A 99 4.37 3.81 12.71
N VAL A 100 4.10 2.52 12.44
CA VAL A 100 3.72 1.53 13.46
C VAL A 100 4.89 1.10 14.36
N THR A 101 6.11 1.48 14.01
CA THR A 101 7.34 1.14 14.73
C THR A 101 7.88 2.27 15.60
N LYS A 102 7.24 3.44 15.61
CA LYS A 102 7.57 4.56 16.51
C LYS A 102 7.19 4.25 17.95
N ASP A 103 7.84 4.92 18.90
CA ASP A 103 7.50 4.80 20.33
C ASP A 103 6.08 5.29 20.64
N VAL A 104 5.62 6.32 19.91
CA VAL A 104 4.25 6.81 19.94
C VAL A 104 3.66 6.67 18.55
N VAL A 105 2.62 5.84 18.43
CA VAL A 105 1.95 5.52 17.17
C VAL A 105 0.61 6.24 17.09
N ASP A 106 0.40 6.99 16.02
CA ASP A 106 -0.92 7.51 15.65
C ASP A 106 -1.71 6.42 14.90
N TRP A 107 -2.43 5.60 15.65
CA TRP A 107 -3.19 4.48 15.10
C TRP A 107 -4.31 4.91 14.14
N VAL A 108 -4.87 6.10 14.30
CA VAL A 108 -5.89 6.64 13.39
C VAL A 108 -5.27 6.94 12.03
N LEU A 109 -4.11 7.61 12.02
CA LEU A 109 -3.36 7.87 10.79
C LEU A 109 -2.92 6.55 10.14
N MET A 110 -2.41 5.60 10.92
CA MET A 110 -1.99 4.30 10.39
C MET A 110 -3.17 3.53 9.77
N GLY A 111 -4.35 3.54 10.41
CA GLY A 111 -5.57 2.94 9.86
C GLY A 111 -6.02 3.59 8.55
N LYS A 112 -6.00 4.93 8.47
CA LYS A 112 -6.33 5.65 7.23
C LYS A 112 -5.35 5.34 6.10
N LEU A 113 -4.05 5.30 6.40
CA LEU A 113 -3.01 4.97 5.43
C LEU A 113 -3.16 3.53 4.92
N ALA A 114 -3.41 2.60 5.83
CA ALA A 114 -3.67 1.19 5.53
C ALA A 114 -4.88 1.00 4.58
N MET A 115 -5.97 1.74 4.82
CA MET A 115 -7.14 1.75 3.94
C MET A 115 -6.85 2.37 2.56
N ASP A 116 -6.06 3.45 2.48
CA ASP A 116 -5.66 4.05 1.20
C ASP A 116 -4.82 3.07 0.36
N ILE A 117 -3.87 2.38 1.00
CA ILE A 117 -3.04 1.35 0.37
C ILE A 117 -3.91 0.22 -0.18
N SER A 118 -4.83 -0.32 0.64
CA SER A 118 -5.74 -1.39 0.21
C SER A 118 -6.57 -0.98 -1.02
N ARG A 119 -7.08 0.26 -1.03
CA ARG A 119 -7.83 0.81 -2.18
C ARG A 119 -6.99 0.92 -3.44
N ARG A 120 -5.72 1.31 -3.33
CA ARG A 120 -4.80 1.39 -4.48
C ARG A 120 -4.58 0.02 -5.10
N TYR A 121 -4.37 -1.02 -4.28
CA TYR A 121 -4.22 -2.38 -4.78
C TYR A 121 -5.50 -2.96 -5.40
N ALA A 122 -6.67 -2.64 -4.84
CA ALA A 122 -7.95 -3.05 -5.44
C ALA A 122 -8.15 -2.49 -6.86
N GLY A 123 -7.55 -1.35 -7.18
CA GLY A 123 -7.58 -0.74 -8.51
C GLY A 123 -6.70 -1.44 -9.55
N THR A 124 -5.88 -2.42 -9.16
CA THR A 124 -4.99 -3.16 -10.05
C THR A 124 -5.47 -4.59 -10.25
N ALA A 125 -5.87 -4.92 -11.49
CA ALA A 125 -6.38 -6.25 -11.85
C ALA A 125 -5.35 -7.40 -11.68
N HIS A 126 -4.09 -7.10 -11.37
CA HIS A 126 -2.96 -8.03 -11.36
C HIS A 126 -2.08 -7.98 -10.09
N CYS A 127 -2.54 -7.41 -8.98
CA CYS A 127 -1.72 -7.33 -7.77
C CYS A 127 -1.91 -8.56 -6.84
N PRO A 128 -0.86 -9.04 -6.15
CA PRO A 128 -0.97 -10.17 -5.23
C PRO A 128 -1.99 -9.87 -4.13
N ARG A 129 -2.77 -10.90 -3.75
CA ARG A 129 -3.87 -10.86 -2.76
C ARG A 129 -3.43 -10.58 -1.31
N GLU A 130 -2.21 -10.09 -1.10
CA GLU A 130 -1.57 -9.96 0.21
C GLU A 130 -1.98 -8.67 0.95
N SER A 131 -2.69 -7.76 0.26
CA SER A 131 -3.16 -6.47 0.76
C SER A 131 -4.33 -6.51 1.75
N GLN A 132 -4.51 -7.59 2.53
CA GLN A 132 -5.67 -7.75 3.44
C GLN A 132 -5.32 -7.62 4.93
N ALA A 133 -4.07 -7.32 5.28
CA ALA A 133 -3.65 -7.14 6.68
C ALA A 133 -3.96 -5.73 7.27
N PHE A 134 -4.68 -4.87 6.54
CA PHE A 134 -4.78 -3.44 6.81
C PHE A 134 -5.81 -3.02 7.88
N VAL A 135 -6.55 -3.97 8.48
CA VAL A 135 -7.60 -3.67 9.46
C VAL A 135 -7.08 -3.58 10.90
N LEU A 136 -5.92 -4.19 11.21
CA LEU A 136 -5.33 -4.19 12.55
C LEU A 136 -5.09 -2.76 13.11
N PRO A 137 -4.54 -1.79 12.35
CA PRO A 137 -4.35 -0.44 12.88
C PRO A 137 -5.66 0.28 13.21
N MET A 138 -6.77 -0.07 12.55
CA MET A 138 -8.08 0.52 12.82
C MET A 138 -8.68 -0.01 14.12
N GLY A 139 -8.56 -1.32 14.38
CA GLY A 139 -8.93 -1.91 15.67
C GLY A 139 -8.09 -1.34 16.84
N MET A 140 -6.80 -1.11 16.61
CA MET A 140 -5.91 -0.45 17.59
C MET A 140 -6.30 1.00 17.85
N ALA A 141 -6.75 1.74 16.83
CA ALA A 141 -7.19 3.13 16.99
C ALA A 141 -8.41 3.25 17.92
N GLU A 142 -9.33 2.30 17.83
CA GLU A 142 -10.51 2.22 18.69
C GLU A 142 -10.13 1.72 20.10
N TRP A 143 -9.26 0.71 20.17
CA TRP A 143 -8.79 0.14 21.44
C TRP A 143 -8.10 1.18 22.34
N VAL A 144 -7.28 2.06 21.76
CA VAL A 144 -6.51 3.06 22.50
C VAL A 144 -7.39 4.14 23.15
N LYS A 145 -8.65 4.30 22.71
CA LYS A 145 -9.62 5.22 23.35
C LYS A 145 -9.95 4.81 24.79
N ASN A 146 -9.78 3.52 25.12
CA ASN A 146 -9.89 3.00 26.49
C ASN A 146 -11.28 3.18 27.13
N ASP A 147 -12.33 3.24 26.32
CA ASP A 147 -13.73 3.33 26.70
C ASP A 147 -14.53 2.09 26.24
N GLY A 148 -15.78 1.96 26.69
CA GLY A 148 -16.65 0.85 26.32
C GLY A 148 -16.94 0.77 24.82
N PRO A 149 -17.46 1.84 24.20
CA PRO A 149 -17.74 1.85 22.76
C PRO A 149 -16.53 1.56 21.89
N GLY A 150 -15.37 2.13 22.20
CA GLY A 150 -14.11 1.86 21.49
C GLY A 150 -13.65 0.41 21.69
N CYS A 151 -13.87 -0.19 22.86
CA CYS A 151 -13.59 -1.60 23.10
C CYS A 151 -14.47 -2.52 22.22
N ALA A 152 -15.78 -2.27 22.15
CA ALA A 152 -16.69 -3.04 21.30
C ALA A 152 -16.34 -2.89 19.81
N GLN A 153 -16.07 -1.67 19.35
CA GLN A 153 -15.66 -1.40 17.98
C GLN A 153 -14.32 -2.07 17.66
N ALA A 154 -13.35 -2.06 18.58
CA ALA A 154 -12.08 -2.76 18.40
C ALA A 154 -12.29 -4.27 18.21
N VAL A 155 -13.17 -4.90 19.00
CA VAL A 155 -13.52 -6.33 18.83
C VAL A 155 -14.10 -6.59 17.44
N ALA A 156 -15.04 -5.75 16.97
CA ALA A 156 -15.63 -5.89 15.63
C ALA A 156 -14.56 -5.79 14.52
N GLN A 157 -13.65 -4.81 14.63
CA GLN A 157 -12.56 -4.64 13.68
C GLN A 157 -11.58 -5.81 13.69
N PHE A 158 -11.21 -6.35 14.87
CA PHE A 158 -10.32 -7.51 14.95
C PHE A 158 -10.98 -8.79 14.41
N LYS A 159 -12.29 -8.98 14.61
CA LYS A 159 -13.04 -10.08 13.97
C LYS A 159 -13.00 -9.98 12.45
N SER A 160 -13.28 -8.79 11.90
CA SER A 160 -13.20 -8.57 10.46
C SER A 160 -11.78 -8.81 9.91
N ALA A 161 -10.75 -8.35 10.63
CA ALA A 161 -9.36 -8.59 10.27
C ALA A 161 -9.01 -10.08 10.23
N LYS A 162 -9.48 -10.85 11.23
CA LYS A 162 -9.28 -12.30 11.30
C LYS A 162 -9.93 -13.02 10.12
N GLU A 163 -11.17 -12.66 9.77
CA GLU A 163 -11.89 -13.24 8.64
C GLU A 163 -11.19 -12.96 7.31
N GLN A 164 -10.69 -11.74 7.11
CA GLN A 164 -9.94 -11.37 5.90
C GLN A 164 -8.65 -12.19 5.76
N LEU A 165 -7.90 -12.38 6.85
CA LEU A 165 -6.67 -13.15 6.84
C LEU A 165 -6.87 -14.67 6.82
N ALA A 166 -8.06 -15.18 7.18
CA ALA A 166 -8.33 -16.62 7.26
C ALA A 166 -8.11 -17.34 5.92
N ASN A 167 -8.39 -16.65 4.81
CA ASN A 167 -8.25 -17.19 3.45
C ASN A 167 -6.81 -17.19 2.92
N LEU A 168 -5.85 -16.60 3.65
CA LEU A 168 -4.46 -16.50 3.23
C LEU A 168 -3.63 -17.62 3.87
N GLN A 169 -3.16 -18.57 3.06
CA GLN A 169 -2.29 -19.67 3.51
C GLN A 169 -0.79 -19.36 3.33
N ASN A 170 -0.39 -18.09 3.51
CA ASN A 170 1.01 -17.66 3.37
C ASN A 170 1.69 -17.64 4.76
N LYS A 171 2.91 -18.20 4.86
CA LYS A 171 3.74 -18.16 6.08
C LYS A 171 4.05 -16.72 6.53
N GLU A 172 4.09 -15.78 5.60
CA GLU A 172 4.36 -14.37 5.87
C GLU A 172 3.25 -13.69 6.67
N VAL A 173 2.01 -14.21 6.63
CA VAL A 173 0.87 -13.65 7.38
C VAL A 173 0.62 -14.33 8.73
N GLU A 174 1.32 -15.41 9.06
CA GLU A 174 1.10 -16.17 10.32
C GLU A 174 1.35 -15.33 11.57
N ARG A 175 2.36 -14.44 11.52
CA ARG A 175 2.62 -13.51 12.62
C ARG A 175 1.46 -12.53 12.80
N SER A 176 0.92 -12.00 11.71
CA SER A 176 -0.22 -11.07 11.73
C SER A 176 -1.48 -11.75 12.28
N LYS A 177 -1.76 -13.00 11.87
CA LYS A 177 -2.85 -13.80 12.43
C LYS A 177 -2.71 -13.98 13.94
N THR A 178 -1.53 -14.36 14.39
CA THR A 178 -1.24 -14.55 15.82
C THR A 178 -1.45 -13.27 16.64
N ILE A 179 -1.04 -12.11 16.10
CA ILE A 179 -1.25 -10.82 16.76
C ILE A 179 -2.74 -10.48 16.85
N ILE A 180 -3.47 -10.65 15.75
CA ILE A 180 -4.92 -10.38 15.71
C ILE A 180 -5.69 -11.28 16.65
N ASP A 181 -5.36 -12.57 16.70
CA ASP A 181 -6.00 -13.51 17.62
C ASP A 181 -5.80 -13.11 19.08
N ARG A 182 -4.55 -12.78 19.45
CA ARG A 182 -4.23 -12.31 20.80
C ARG A 182 -4.98 -11.02 21.15
N ASP A 183 -4.96 -10.04 20.26
CA ASP A 183 -5.55 -8.73 20.54
C ASP A 183 -7.09 -8.82 20.58
N LEU A 184 -7.69 -9.69 19.75
CA LEU A 184 -9.11 -10.04 19.80
C LEU A 184 -9.49 -10.69 21.13
N GLU A 185 -8.71 -11.64 21.62
CA GLU A 185 -8.95 -12.31 22.91
C GLU A 185 -8.91 -11.31 24.07
N ILE A 186 -7.88 -10.47 24.12
CA ILE A 186 -7.74 -9.43 25.15
C ILE A 186 -8.91 -8.46 25.11
N ALA A 187 -9.29 -7.98 23.92
CA ALA A 187 -10.38 -7.03 23.77
C ALA A 187 -11.73 -7.64 24.12
N THR A 188 -11.97 -8.90 23.74
CA THR A 188 -13.18 -9.63 24.07
C THR A 188 -13.30 -9.87 25.57
N ALA A 189 -12.23 -10.35 26.21
CA ALA A 189 -12.20 -10.59 27.65
C ALA A 189 -12.43 -9.29 28.44
N ARG A 190 -11.81 -8.18 28.00
CA ARG A 190 -12.01 -6.87 28.63
C ARG A 190 -13.43 -6.36 28.47
N ASN A 191 -14.01 -6.49 27.28
CA ASN A 191 -15.40 -6.08 27.06
C ASN A 191 -16.34 -6.90 27.95
N GLN A 192 -16.16 -8.21 28.02
CA GLN A 192 -16.99 -9.11 28.85
C GLN A 192 -16.84 -8.88 30.36
N ALA A 193 -15.66 -8.46 30.83
CA ALA A 193 -15.40 -8.28 32.26
C ALA A 193 -15.72 -6.87 32.77
N VAL A 194 -15.57 -5.84 31.92
CA VAL A 194 -15.61 -4.43 32.37
C VAL A 194 -16.76 -3.65 31.74
N TYR A 195 -16.91 -3.70 30.41
CA TYR A 195 -17.76 -2.74 29.69
C TYR A 195 -19.15 -3.29 29.32
N LEU A 196 -19.26 -4.61 29.09
CA LEU A 196 -20.49 -5.31 28.71
C LEU A 196 -21.20 -4.70 27.48
N GLU A 197 -20.44 -4.08 26.59
CA GLU A 197 -20.97 -3.41 25.41
C GLU A 197 -21.34 -4.41 24.31
N MET A 198 -22.38 -4.09 23.55
CA MET A 198 -22.79 -4.90 22.41
C MET A 198 -21.76 -4.78 21.29
N VAL A 199 -21.25 -5.92 20.81
CA VAL A 199 -20.37 -5.99 19.65
C VAL A 199 -21.24 -6.22 18.41
N CYS A 200 -21.34 -5.20 17.55
CA CYS A 200 -22.01 -5.28 16.26
C CYS A 200 -21.06 -5.76 15.15
#